data_AF-A0A962D845-F1
#
_entry.id   AF-A0A962D845-F1
#
_cell.length_a   1.000
_cell.length_b   1.000
_cell.length_c   1.000
_cell.angle_alpha   90.00
_cell.angle_beta   90.00
_cell.angle_gamma   90.00
#
_symmetry.space_group_name_H-M   'P 1'
#
loop_
_entity.id
_entity.type
_entity.pdbx_description
1 polymer ?
#
loop_
_entity_poly.entity_id
_entity_poly.type
_entity_poly.pdbx_seq_one_letter_code
_entity_poly.pdbx_strand_id
1 'polypeptide(L)'
;SPTVDGFNASSGSAGHLVNAAATSVSVTGPDRLRINTPTAFSANLAVTAPGGGEPAGTVTLSGGGSSCTISLPSVTPSCDLSFASVGAKTITASFAPGNADYLGSSSNGNGDLQSVAFVLSNLEVTKTDNVGTYFPGDLLVYTVQLRNEGPDDAVNLRLLDPVPAGLENVLWTCDSSGGVDCPENSGSGDLDLAISTYPVGALLNFSYYGNVQGSPASITNVASIVLPADATVEDVNPANNSASDLNLAEVLFTDSFENPPAVPELLVGSSNIQAEFESLRIPVEALTPLLDETARPVFQLRDASGAVANVYARLREEQVELALAVRQQDGIWQLSSWQAYASEPLLSWTAQQTTAGWALISVGWEN
;
A
#
# COMPACT_ATOMS: atom_id res chain seq x y z
N SER A 1 2.35 69.56 -79.34
CA SER A 1 2.33 68.10 -79.18
C SER A 1 3.37 67.69 -78.17
N PRO A 2 3.01 67.02 -77.06
CA PRO A 2 3.98 66.34 -76.22
C PRO A 2 3.98 64.85 -76.58
N THR A 3 5.13 64.29 -76.95
CA THR A 3 5.42 62.86 -76.80
C THR A 3 6.85 62.76 -76.34
N VAL A 4 7.03 62.70 -75.01
CA VAL A 4 8.33 62.44 -74.39
C VAL A 4 8.50 60.93 -74.37
N ASP A 5 8.92 60.34 -75.50
CA ASP A 5 9.34 58.94 -75.57
C ASP A 5 10.77 58.84 -75.04
N GLY A 6 10.91 58.78 -73.72
CA GLY A 6 12.20 58.89 -73.02
C GLY A 6 12.67 57.63 -72.28
N PHE A 7 11.88 56.55 -72.21
CA PHE A 7 12.28 55.36 -71.46
C PHE A 7 11.91 54.08 -72.20
N ASN A 8 12.92 53.25 -72.50
CA ASN A 8 12.71 51.87 -72.90
C ASN A 8 12.16 51.07 -71.70
N ALA A 9 11.24 50.15 -71.95
CA ALA A 9 10.82 49.18 -70.95
C ALA A 9 12.04 48.32 -70.56
N SER A 10 12.40 48.35 -69.28
CA SER A 10 13.38 47.44 -68.70
C SER A 10 12.63 46.25 -68.11
N SER A 11 12.92 45.05 -68.59
CA SER A 11 12.57 43.80 -67.90
C SER A 11 13.86 43.14 -67.41
N GLY A 12 13.87 42.72 -66.15
CA GLY A 12 14.90 41.88 -65.57
C GLY A 12 14.29 40.55 -65.16
N SER A 13 14.94 39.45 -65.51
CA SER A 13 14.53 38.08 -65.11
C SER A 13 15.46 37.52 -64.03
N ALA A 14 16.00 38.37 -63.15
CA ALA A 14 16.86 37.91 -62.07
C ALA A 14 16.02 37.04 -61.13
N GLY A 15 16.32 35.74 -61.09
CA GLY A 15 15.71 34.83 -60.14
C GLY A 15 16.10 35.25 -58.73
N HIS A 16 15.10 35.52 -57.88
CA HIS A 16 15.31 35.71 -56.46
C HIS A 16 15.21 34.37 -55.75
N LEU A 17 16.22 34.01 -54.96
CA LEU A 17 16.14 32.85 -54.08
C LEU A 17 15.27 33.23 -52.88
N VAL A 18 14.11 32.59 -52.76
CA VAL A 18 13.30 32.63 -51.53
C VAL A 18 13.73 31.44 -50.68
N ASN A 19 14.41 31.70 -49.56
CA ASN A 19 14.76 30.66 -48.61
C ASN A 19 13.51 30.22 -47.84
N ALA A 20 13.42 28.93 -47.52
CA ALA A 20 12.38 28.41 -46.65
C ALA A 20 12.45 29.08 -45.26
N ALA A 21 11.28 29.40 -44.70
CA ALA A 21 11.16 30.02 -43.38
C ALA A 21 11.50 29.01 -42.28
N ALA A 22 12.40 29.38 -41.36
CA ALA A 22 12.69 28.57 -40.20
C ALA A 22 11.48 28.48 -39.25
N THR A 23 11.33 27.37 -38.53
CA THR A 23 10.25 27.17 -37.56
C THR A 23 10.79 26.72 -36.22
N SER A 24 10.01 26.91 -35.16
CA SER A 24 10.26 26.37 -33.82
C SER A 24 8.99 25.75 -33.27
N VAL A 25 9.09 24.59 -32.64
CA VAL A 25 7.96 23.88 -32.04
C VAL A 25 8.22 23.60 -30.56
N SER A 26 7.21 23.73 -29.72
CA SER A 26 7.24 23.34 -28.31
C SER A 26 5.99 22.58 -27.90
N VAL A 27 6.04 21.86 -26.78
CA VAL A 27 4.93 21.08 -26.23
C VAL A 27 4.36 21.76 -24.98
N THR A 28 3.04 21.71 -24.82
CA THR A 28 2.34 22.10 -23.58
C THR A 28 1.29 21.05 -23.22
N GLY A 29 1.07 20.83 -21.93
CA GLY A 29 0.14 19.83 -21.41
C GLY A 29 0.21 19.75 -19.89
N PRO A 30 -0.44 18.78 -19.26
CA PRO A 30 -0.43 18.65 -17.81
C PRO A 30 0.92 18.14 -17.28
N ASP A 31 1.31 18.63 -16.10
CA ASP A 31 2.53 18.19 -15.40
C ASP A 31 2.42 16.76 -14.87
N ARG A 32 1.19 16.25 -14.72
CA ARG A 32 0.89 14.89 -14.25
C ARG A 32 -0.29 14.31 -14.99
N LEU A 33 -0.29 12.99 -15.18
CA LEU A 33 -1.40 12.27 -15.81
C LEU A 33 -1.53 10.84 -15.26
N ARG A 34 -2.75 10.30 -15.31
CA ARG A 34 -2.99 8.91 -14.93
C ARG A 34 -2.60 7.97 -16.07
N ILE A 35 -1.96 6.84 -15.76
CA ILE A 35 -1.67 5.81 -16.75
C ILE A 35 -2.96 5.29 -17.41
N ASN A 36 -2.81 4.68 -18.59
CA ASN A 36 -3.90 4.07 -19.37
C ASN A 36 -5.09 5.00 -19.67
N THR A 37 -4.91 6.32 -19.52
CA THR A 37 -5.93 7.34 -19.77
C THR A 37 -5.46 8.28 -20.89
N PRO A 38 -6.20 8.41 -22.00
CA PRO A 38 -5.90 9.40 -23.02
C PRO A 38 -5.89 10.81 -22.43
N THR A 39 -4.78 11.53 -22.60
CA THR A 39 -4.57 12.87 -22.06
C THR A 39 -4.14 13.82 -23.16
N ALA A 40 -4.81 14.97 -23.27
CA ALA A 40 -4.56 15.94 -24.32
C ALA A 40 -3.24 16.71 -24.10
N PHE A 41 -2.42 16.77 -25.15
CA PHE A 41 -1.23 17.61 -25.25
C PHE A 41 -1.34 18.51 -26.48
N SER A 42 -0.77 19.71 -26.39
CA SER A 42 -0.80 20.70 -27.47
C SER A 42 0.61 21.03 -27.96
N ALA A 43 0.70 21.34 -29.25
CA ALA A 43 1.93 21.78 -29.90
C ALA A 43 1.86 23.28 -30.25
N ASN A 44 2.85 24.06 -29.83
CA ASN A 44 2.95 25.46 -30.22
C ASN A 44 4.01 25.57 -31.33
N LEU A 45 3.55 25.77 -32.57
CA LEU A 45 4.42 26.01 -33.73
C LEU A 45 4.50 27.52 -34.00
N ALA A 46 5.72 28.02 -34.16
CA ALA A 46 5.98 29.40 -34.55
C ALA A 46 6.92 29.46 -35.76
N VAL A 47 6.68 30.42 -36.65
CA VAL A 47 7.60 30.76 -37.73
C VAL A 47 8.61 31.77 -37.21
N THR A 48 9.89 31.51 -37.41
CA THR A 48 10.98 32.37 -36.94
C THR A 48 11.18 33.52 -37.92
N ALA A 49 11.22 34.76 -37.40
CA ALA A 49 11.51 35.94 -38.18
C ALA A 49 12.88 35.80 -38.91
N PRO A 50 13.02 36.25 -40.17
CA PRO A 50 12.11 37.14 -40.90
C PRO A 50 10.99 36.42 -41.68
N GLY A 51 10.84 35.10 -41.54
CA GLY A 51 9.74 34.35 -42.17
C GLY A 51 8.37 34.76 -41.63
N GLY A 52 7.31 34.40 -42.37
CA GLY A 52 5.92 34.64 -41.97
C GLY A 52 4.96 33.67 -42.65
N GLY A 53 3.66 33.85 -42.41
CA GLY A 53 2.61 32.95 -42.91
C GLY A 53 2.21 31.88 -41.89
N GLU A 54 1.23 31.07 -42.30
CA GLU A 54 0.71 29.96 -41.50
C GLU A 54 1.25 28.64 -42.08
N PRO A 55 2.10 27.89 -41.35
CA PRO A 55 2.64 26.64 -41.83
C PRO A 55 1.55 25.56 -41.96
N ALA A 56 1.52 24.88 -43.11
CA ALA A 56 0.78 23.63 -43.28
C ALA A 56 1.73 22.44 -43.13
N GLY A 57 1.23 21.30 -42.65
CA GLY A 57 2.04 20.11 -42.43
C GLY A 57 1.54 19.26 -41.27
N THR A 58 2.46 18.52 -40.66
CA THR A 58 2.14 17.62 -39.54
C THR A 58 3.09 17.87 -38.39
N VAL A 59 2.55 18.02 -37.18
CA VAL A 59 3.33 17.95 -35.94
C VAL A 59 3.10 16.57 -35.32
N THR A 60 4.19 15.88 -35.02
CA THR A 60 4.16 14.63 -34.26
C THR A 60 4.58 14.91 -32.83
N LEU A 61 3.72 14.60 -31.87
CA LEU A 61 4.06 14.55 -30.45
C LEU A 61 4.47 13.12 -30.09
N SER A 62 5.55 12.94 -29.35
CA SER A 62 6.01 11.62 -28.91
C SER A 62 6.68 11.65 -27.54
N GLY A 63 6.49 10.58 -26.77
CA GLY A 63 7.11 10.41 -25.46
C GLY A 63 6.78 9.03 -24.89
N GLY A 64 7.73 8.43 -24.15
CA GLY A 64 7.49 7.20 -23.40
C GLY A 64 6.95 5.99 -24.20
N GLY A 65 7.24 5.93 -25.51
CA GLY A 65 6.75 4.88 -26.41
C GLY A 65 5.41 5.18 -27.10
N SER A 66 4.76 6.29 -26.73
CA SER A 66 3.50 6.75 -27.34
C SER A 66 3.74 7.91 -28.31
N SER A 67 2.89 8.01 -29.33
CA SER A 67 2.95 9.09 -30.31
C SER A 67 1.57 9.44 -30.84
N CYS A 68 1.34 10.73 -31.12
CA CYS A 68 0.16 11.22 -31.81
C CYS A 68 0.53 12.30 -32.82
N THR A 69 -0.34 12.52 -33.82
CA THR A 69 -0.09 13.47 -34.92
C THR A 69 -1.18 14.53 -34.99
N ILE A 70 -0.77 15.77 -35.26
CA ILE A 70 -1.63 16.93 -35.45
C ILE A 70 -1.44 17.43 -36.87
N SER A 71 -2.52 17.54 -37.63
CA SER A 71 -2.51 18.15 -38.97
C SER A 71 -2.70 19.66 -38.86
N LEU A 72 -1.86 20.43 -39.55
CA LEU A 72 -1.89 21.89 -39.61
C LEU A 72 -2.38 22.40 -40.97
N PRO A 73 -3.05 23.57 -41.02
CA PRO A 73 -3.32 24.48 -39.90
C PRO A 73 -4.40 23.96 -38.94
N SER A 74 -4.24 24.23 -37.65
CA SER A 74 -5.23 23.93 -36.61
C SER A 74 -5.29 25.08 -35.63
N VAL A 75 -6.51 25.48 -35.26
CA VAL A 75 -6.75 26.59 -34.31
C VAL A 75 -6.38 26.15 -32.88
N THR A 76 -6.52 24.85 -32.59
CA THR A 76 -6.16 24.22 -31.32
C THR A 76 -5.36 22.97 -31.63
N PRO A 77 -4.05 23.09 -31.93
CA PRO A 77 -3.20 21.97 -32.31
C PRO A 77 -2.96 21.05 -31.10
N SER A 78 -3.87 20.10 -30.88
CA SER A 78 -3.78 19.11 -29.80
C SER A 78 -4.01 17.69 -30.28
N CYS A 79 -3.43 16.73 -29.57
CA CYS A 79 -3.72 15.31 -29.68
C CYS A 79 -3.49 14.58 -28.36
N ASP A 80 -4.09 13.40 -28.21
CA ASP A 80 -4.01 12.63 -26.96
C ASP A 80 -2.80 11.69 -26.96
N LEU A 81 -2.10 11.64 -25.84
CA LEU A 81 -1.14 10.60 -25.51
C LEU A 81 -1.65 9.81 -24.30
N SER A 82 -1.46 8.50 -24.31
CA SER A 82 -1.69 7.60 -23.18
C SER A 82 -0.41 6.82 -22.89
N PHE A 83 -0.15 6.50 -21.63
CA PHE A 83 1.07 5.81 -21.20
C PHE A 83 0.71 4.60 -20.36
N ALA A 84 1.37 3.46 -20.60
CA ALA A 84 1.09 2.21 -19.91
C ALA A 84 1.94 2.00 -18.65
N SER A 85 2.93 2.86 -18.40
CA SER A 85 3.84 2.76 -17.26
C SER A 85 3.97 4.08 -16.52
N VAL A 86 4.16 4.00 -15.22
CA VAL A 86 4.40 5.17 -14.36
C VAL A 86 5.77 5.81 -14.63
N GLY A 87 6.01 6.95 -13.99
CA GLY A 87 7.29 7.64 -13.98
C GLY A 87 7.34 8.85 -14.90
N ALA A 88 8.49 9.52 -14.90
CA ALA A 88 8.72 10.70 -15.72
C ALA A 88 8.64 10.38 -17.22
N LYS A 89 7.92 11.22 -17.96
CA LYS A 89 7.73 11.17 -19.40
C LYS A 89 8.22 12.49 -19.99
N THR A 90 9.27 12.41 -20.81
CA THR A 90 9.67 13.53 -21.67
C THR A 90 8.88 13.46 -22.97
N ILE A 91 8.14 14.52 -23.27
CA ILE A 91 7.32 14.64 -24.47
C ILE A 91 7.95 15.68 -25.38
N THR A 92 8.17 15.27 -26.62
CA THR A 92 8.83 16.07 -27.66
C THR A 92 7.88 16.28 -28.83
N ALA A 93 8.11 17.34 -29.59
CA ALA A 93 7.42 17.63 -30.83
C ALA A 93 8.39 17.65 -32.01
N SER A 94 7.96 17.13 -33.16
CA SER A 94 8.63 17.32 -34.44
C SER A 94 7.65 17.85 -35.48
N PHE A 95 7.99 18.95 -36.13
CA PHE A 95 7.22 19.51 -37.23
C PHE A 95 7.80 19.07 -38.58
N ALA A 96 6.98 18.41 -39.38
CA ALA A 96 7.24 18.08 -40.77
C ALA A 96 6.40 19.02 -41.67
N PRO A 97 7.04 19.92 -42.44
CA PRO A 97 6.34 20.86 -43.29
C PRO A 97 5.68 20.14 -44.48
N GLY A 98 4.49 20.58 -44.87
CA GLY A 98 3.74 20.01 -46.00
C GLY A 98 4.24 20.48 -47.37
N ASN A 99 5.16 21.46 -47.40
CA ASN A 99 5.72 22.03 -48.62
C ASN A 99 7.17 22.51 -48.36
N ALA A 100 7.82 23.06 -49.40
CA ALA A 100 9.20 23.54 -49.32
C ALA A 100 9.32 24.99 -48.78
N ASP A 101 8.21 25.65 -48.43
CA ASP A 101 8.21 27.04 -47.97
C ASP A 101 8.71 27.18 -46.53
N TYR A 102 8.67 26.08 -45.76
CA TYR A 102 9.07 26.04 -44.34
C TYR A 102 10.11 24.96 -44.09
N LEU A 103 11.00 25.20 -43.14
CA LEU A 103 11.90 24.19 -42.60
C LEU A 103 11.21 23.42 -41.47
N GLY A 104 11.49 22.12 -41.39
CA GLY A 104 11.10 21.32 -40.23
C GLY A 104 11.84 21.74 -38.97
N SER A 105 11.25 21.44 -37.82
CA SER A 105 11.83 21.75 -36.52
C SER A 105 11.51 20.67 -35.50
N SER A 106 12.26 20.66 -34.39
CA SER A 106 12.01 19.79 -33.26
C SER A 106 12.13 20.59 -31.98
N SER A 107 11.33 20.23 -30.98
CA SER A 107 11.46 20.78 -29.64
C SER A 107 12.80 20.35 -29.03
N ASN A 108 13.31 21.17 -28.11
CA ASN A 108 14.50 20.87 -27.33
C ASN A 108 14.48 21.66 -26.03
N GLY A 109 15.12 21.12 -24.99
CA GLY A 109 15.30 21.81 -23.71
C GLY A 109 13.96 22.29 -23.15
N ASN A 110 13.78 23.60 -22.99
CA ASN A 110 12.55 24.19 -22.47
C ASN A 110 11.34 24.07 -23.43
N GLY A 111 11.56 23.64 -24.68
CA GLY A 111 10.48 23.33 -25.62
C GLY A 111 9.90 21.93 -25.43
N ASP A 112 10.61 21.04 -24.73
CA ASP A 112 10.11 19.72 -24.33
C ASP A 112 9.26 19.85 -23.07
N LEU A 113 8.28 18.97 -22.91
CA LEU A 113 7.47 18.89 -21.69
C LEU A 113 7.90 17.70 -20.85
N GLN A 114 8.11 17.93 -19.55
CA GLN A 114 8.26 16.85 -18.57
C GLN A 114 6.92 16.65 -17.87
N SER A 115 6.39 15.44 -17.90
CA SER A 115 5.17 15.06 -17.21
C SER A 115 5.40 13.80 -16.38
N VAL A 116 4.65 13.59 -15.30
CA VAL A 116 4.73 12.36 -14.50
C VAL A 116 3.48 11.51 -14.73
N ALA A 117 3.66 10.30 -15.24
CA ALA A 117 2.60 9.32 -15.30
C ALA A 117 2.48 8.60 -13.94
N PHE A 118 1.27 8.53 -13.38
CA PHE A 118 1.01 7.96 -12.06
C PHE A 118 -0.17 6.98 -12.06
N VAL A 119 -0.26 6.16 -11.01
CA VAL A 119 -1.40 5.30 -10.67
C VAL A 119 -2.22 5.93 -9.54
N LEU A 120 -3.53 5.77 -9.59
CA LEU A 120 -4.44 6.22 -8.54
C LEU A 120 -5.01 5.00 -7.80
N SER A 121 -4.61 4.83 -6.54
CA SER A 121 -4.99 3.70 -5.69
C SER A 121 -5.80 4.18 -4.48
N ASN A 122 -6.33 3.23 -3.71
CA ASN A 122 -7.01 3.45 -2.44
C ASN A 122 -6.41 2.45 -1.47
N LEU A 123 -5.31 2.85 -0.83
CA LEU A 123 -4.62 1.98 0.11
C LEU A 123 -5.23 2.20 1.48
N GLU A 124 -5.35 1.14 2.26
CA GLU A 124 -5.89 1.20 3.60
C GLU A 124 -5.05 0.35 4.53
N VAL A 125 -4.69 0.93 5.68
CA VAL A 125 -4.13 0.19 6.81
C VAL A 125 -5.18 0.09 7.90
N THR A 126 -5.37 -1.11 8.44
CA THR A 126 -6.06 -1.30 9.71
C THR A 126 -5.14 -2.01 10.69
N LYS A 127 -5.35 -1.75 11.97
CA LYS A 127 -4.54 -2.33 13.05
C LYS A 127 -5.38 -2.45 14.30
N THR A 128 -5.42 -3.65 14.86
CA THR A 128 -5.98 -3.86 16.20
C THR A 128 -5.56 -5.20 16.78
N ASP A 129 -5.54 -5.32 18.11
CA ASP A 129 -5.48 -6.59 18.84
C ASP A 129 -6.83 -6.95 19.51
N ASN A 130 -7.87 -6.14 19.31
CA ASN A 130 -9.17 -6.20 19.99
C ASN A 130 -9.10 -6.11 21.53
N VAL A 131 -8.02 -5.57 22.09
CA VAL A 131 -7.81 -5.49 23.53
C VAL A 131 -7.71 -4.03 23.96
N GLY A 132 -8.59 -3.57 24.84
CA GLY A 132 -8.53 -2.19 25.35
C GLY A 132 -7.51 -1.99 26.48
N THR A 133 -7.26 -3.04 27.27
CA THR A 133 -6.41 -2.99 28.48
C THR A 133 -5.49 -4.18 28.60
N TYR A 134 -4.33 -3.99 29.25
CA TYR A 134 -3.36 -5.06 29.48
C TYR A 134 -2.80 -5.05 30.90
N PHE A 135 -2.25 -6.19 31.31
CA PHE A 135 -1.42 -6.35 32.49
C PHE A 135 0.07 -6.52 32.11
N PRO A 136 1.00 -6.16 33.01
CA PRO A 136 2.42 -6.49 32.83
C PRO A 136 2.66 -7.98 32.58
N GLY A 137 3.41 -8.30 31.52
CA GLY A 137 3.70 -9.66 31.10
C GLY A 137 2.64 -10.31 30.21
N ASP A 138 1.58 -9.59 29.83
CA ASP A 138 0.61 -10.07 28.83
C ASP A 138 1.24 -10.18 27.44
N LEU A 139 0.63 -11.04 26.61
CA LEU A 139 0.89 -11.13 25.18
C LEU A 139 -0.15 -10.29 24.44
N LEU A 140 0.30 -9.30 23.68
CA LEU A 140 -0.55 -8.58 22.73
C LEU A 140 -0.35 -9.16 21.33
N VAL A 141 -1.44 -9.50 20.65
CA VAL A 141 -1.44 -10.08 19.29
C VAL A 141 -2.25 -9.18 18.38
N TYR A 142 -1.56 -8.27 17.70
CA TYR A 142 -2.15 -7.36 16.72
C TYR A 142 -2.32 -8.06 15.37
N THR A 143 -3.43 -7.76 14.73
CA THR A 143 -3.64 -7.95 13.29
C THR A 143 -3.38 -6.62 12.61
N VAL A 144 -2.45 -6.58 11.66
CA VAL A 144 -2.20 -5.44 10.78
C VAL A 144 -2.60 -5.83 9.38
N GLN A 145 -3.55 -5.12 8.78
CA GLN A 145 -3.98 -5.38 7.40
C GLN A 145 -3.60 -4.21 6.52
N LEU A 146 -3.01 -4.51 5.37
CA LEU A 146 -2.80 -3.57 4.28
C LEU A 146 -3.68 -4.02 3.12
N ARG A 147 -4.52 -3.14 2.58
CA ARG A 147 -5.41 -3.45 1.45
C ARG A 147 -5.31 -2.40 0.35
N ASN A 148 -5.47 -2.81 -0.90
CA ASN A 148 -5.65 -1.89 -2.03
C ASN A 148 -7.05 -2.07 -2.61
N GLU A 149 -7.94 -1.11 -2.38
CA GLU A 149 -9.29 -1.14 -2.94
C GLU A 149 -9.37 -0.62 -4.38
N GLY A 150 -8.23 -0.21 -4.96
CA GLY A 150 -8.13 0.29 -6.34
C GLY A 150 -8.42 1.80 -6.46
N PRO A 151 -8.62 2.32 -7.67
CA PRO A 151 -8.84 1.58 -8.91
C PRO A 151 -7.59 0.98 -9.56
N ASP A 152 -6.38 1.46 -9.24
CA ASP A 152 -5.13 0.99 -9.85
C ASP A 152 -4.25 0.19 -8.89
N ASP A 153 -3.40 -0.66 -9.47
CA ASP A 153 -2.27 -1.29 -8.78
C ASP A 153 -1.29 -0.21 -8.29
N ALA A 154 -0.83 -0.33 -7.05
CA ALA A 154 0.23 0.52 -6.50
C ALA A 154 1.61 -0.13 -6.70
N VAL A 155 2.66 0.67 -6.62
CA VAL A 155 4.05 0.21 -6.80
C VAL A 155 4.98 0.90 -5.82
N ASN A 156 6.08 0.22 -5.47
CA ASN A 156 7.17 0.76 -4.64
C ASN A 156 6.69 1.39 -3.31
N LEU A 157 5.76 0.71 -2.65
CA LEU A 157 5.26 1.10 -1.33
C LEU A 157 6.26 0.64 -0.24
N ARG A 158 6.14 1.24 0.94
CA ARG A 158 6.81 0.74 2.15
C ARG A 158 5.82 0.69 3.30
N LEU A 159 5.68 -0.47 3.94
CA LEU A 159 4.89 -0.65 5.16
C LEU A 159 5.81 -0.52 6.37
N LEU A 160 5.41 0.30 7.34
CA LEU A 160 6.14 0.58 8.57
C LEU A 160 5.25 0.35 9.80
N ASP A 161 5.70 -0.47 10.73
CA ASP A 161 5.13 -0.64 12.08
C ASP A 161 6.31 -0.86 13.07
N PRO A 162 6.88 0.24 13.61
CA PRO A 162 7.98 0.17 14.56
C PRO A 162 7.56 -0.47 15.88
N VAL A 163 8.47 -1.19 16.54
CA VAL A 163 8.20 -1.78 17.86
C VAL A 163 7.74 -0.69 18.84
N PRO A 164 6.51 -0.80 19.37
CA PRO A 164 6.01 0.18 20.31
C PRO A 164 6.77 0.06 21.64
N ALA A 165 7.02 1.20 22.28
CA ALA A 165 7.62 1.22 23.60
C ALA A 165 6.73 0.43 24.59
N GLY A 166 7.34 -0.49 25.33
CA GLY A 166 6.61 -1.37 26.26
C GLY A 166 6.38 -2.79 25.74
N LEU A 167 6.67 -3.08 24.48
CA LEU A 167 6.71 -4.46 23.96
C LEU A 167 8.15 -4.92 23.71
N GLU A 168 8.43 -6.17 24.08
CA GLU A 168 9.64 -6.88 23.72
C GLU A 168 9.32 -8.25 23.10
N ASN A 169 10.35 -8.93 22.58
CA ASN A 169 10.22 -10.22 21.89
C ASN A 169 9.19 -10.16 20.77
N VAL A 170 9.20 -9.04 20.03
CA VAL A 170 8.26 -8.81 18.95
C VAL A 170 8.58 -9.73 17.78
N LEU A 171 7.56 -10.45 17.33
CA LEU A 171 7.60 -11.32 16.18
C LEU A 171 6.38 -11.04 15.31
N TRP A 172 6.53 -11.26 14.01
CA TRP A 172 5.42 -11.12 13.09
C TRP A 172 5.45 -12.20 12.00
N THR A 173 4.28 -12.57 11.52
CA THR A 173 4.09 -13.44 10.34
C THR A 173 3.22 -12.74 9.32
N CYS A 174 3.41 -13.06 8.05
CA CYS A 174 2.66 -12.50 6.94
C CYS A 174 1.82 -13.58 6.26
N ASP A 175 0.57 -13.22 5.96
CA ASP A 175 -0.31 -13.94 5.07
C ASP A 175 -0.73 -13.00 3.94
N SER A 176 -0.84 -13.53 2.72
CA SER A 176 -1.21 -12.74 1.55
C SER A 176 -2.39 -13.36 0.80
N SER A 177 -3.18 -12.50 0.14
CA SER A 177 -4.22 -12.86 -0.82
C SER A 177 -4.41 -11.75 -1.86
N GLY A 178 -5.24 -11.97 -2.88
CA GLY A 178 -5.51 -10.95 -3.90
C GLY A 178 -4.34 -10.69 -4.86
N GLY A 179 -3.49 -11.69 -5.09
CA GLY A 179 -2.43 -11.64 -6.11
C GLY A 179 -1.13 -10.97 -5.67
N VAL A 180 -0.99 -10.64 -4.38
CA VAL A 180 0.28 -10.22 -3.78
C VAL A 180 0.95 -11.39 -3.06
N ASP A 181 2.28 -11.41 -3.07
CA ASP A 181 3.09 -12.29 -2.24
C ASP A 181 3.57 -11.54 -0.99
N CYS A 182 3.69 -12.23 0.13
CA CYS A 182 4.39 -11.70 1.29
C CYS A 182 5.84 -11.34 0.91
N PRO A 183 6.28 -10.08 1.12
CA PRO A 183 7.67 -9.71 0.89
C PRO A 183 8.62 -10.56 1.73
N GLU A 184 8.20 -10.84 2.97
CA GLU A 184 8.84 -11.73 3.93
C GLU A 184 7.73 -12.48 4.68
N ASN A 185 7.87 -13.81 4.83
CA ASN A 185 6.82 -14.63 5.47
C ASN A 185 6.76 -14.45 6.99
N SER A 186 7.85 -14.00 7.60
CA SER A 186 7.96 -13.77 9.04
C SER A 186 9.20 -12.95 9.38
N GLY A 187 9.19 -12.29 10.54
CA GLY A 187 10.35 -11.57 11.06
C GLY A 187 10.23 -11.23 12.54
N SER A 188 11.18 -10.43 13.00
CA SER A 188 11.28 -9.98 14.40
C SER A 188 11.58 -8.49 14.47
N GLY A 189 11.09 -7.83 15.52
CA GLY A 189 11.28 -6.39 15.70
C GLY A 189 10.34 -5.59 14.80
N ASP A 190 10.85 -4.49 14.24
CA ASP A 190 10.08 -3.59 13.39
C ASP A 190 9.52 -4.34 12.16
N LEU A 191 8.27 -4.06 11.81
CA LEU A 191 7.74 -4.41 10.50
C LEU A 191 8.13 -3.30 9.53
N ASP A 192 9.15 -3.53 8.72
CA ASP A 192 9.67 -2.56 7.76
C ASP A 192 9.88 -3.26 6.42
N LEU A 193 8.84 -3.21 5.58
CA LEU A 193 8.78 -3.99 4.35
C LEU A 193 8.65 -3.10 3.12
N ALA A 194 9.56 -3.28 2.17
CA ALA A 194 9.45 -2.70 0.84
C ALA A 194 8.57 -3.62 -0.04
N ILE A 195 7.57 -3.04 -0.69
CA ILE A 195 6.58 -3.73 -1.51
C ILE A 195 6.69 -3.20 -2.94
N SER A 196 7.22 -4.01 -3.85
CA SER A 196 7.51 -3.58 -5.22
C SER A 196 6.24 -3.38 -6.05
N THR A 197 5.27 -4.28 -5.91
CA THR A 197 3.99 -4.27 -6.64
C THR A 197 2.87 -4.63 -5.69
N TYR A 198 1.76 -3.89 -5.76
CA TYR A 198 0.62 -4.07 -4.89
C TYR A 198 -0.70 -4.00 -5.69
N PRO A 199 -1.17 -5.14 -6.22
CA PRO A 199 -2.34 -5.19 -7.10
C PRO A 199 -3.63 -4.66 -6.47
N VAL A 200 -4.57 -4.24 -7.29
CA VAL A 200 -5.96 -4.00 -6.84
C VAL A 200 -6.56 -5.28 -6.27
N GLY A 201 -7.20 -5.16 -5.11
CA GLY A 201 -7.76 -6.29 -4.36
C GLY A 201 -6.73 -7.06 -3.51
N ALA A 202 -5.45 -6.68 -3.54
CA ALA A 202 -4.42 -7.28 -2.70
C ALA A 202 -4.68 -7.02 -1.21
N LEU A 203 -4.39 -8.04 -0.40
CA LEU A 203 -4.41 -7.98 1.06
C LEU A 203 -3.14 -8.64 1.60
N LEU A 204 -2.38 -7.89 2.41
CA LEU A 204 -1.39 -8.44 3.32
C LEU A 204 -1.95 -8.36 4.73
N ASN A 205 -2.04 -9.52 5.40
CA ASN A 205 -2.52 -9.64 6.76
C ASN A 205 -1.37 -10.14 7.65
N PHE A 206 -0.94 -9.31 8.59
CA PHE A 206 0.15 -9.63 9.51
C PHE A 206 -0.38 -9.97 10.89
N SER A 207 0.10 -11.07 11.46
CA SER A 207 0.01 -11.31 12.90
C SER A 207 1.27 -10.79 13.55
N TYR A 208 1.17 -9.64 14.21
CA TYR A 208 2.26 -8.96 14.90
C TYR A 208 2.03 -9.09 16.40
N TYR A 209 2.94 -9.72 17.13
CA TYR A 209 2.76 -9.93 18.56
C TYR A 209 4.00 -9.60 19.36
N GLY A 210 3.79 -9.22 20.62
CA GLY A 210 4.86 -8.86 21.55
C GLY A 210 4.44 -9.05 22.99
N ASN A 211 5.44 -9.18 23.87
CA ASN A 211 5.23 -9.34 25.30
C ASN A 211 5.35 -8.00 26.00
N VAL A 212 4.36 -7.65 26.83
CA VAL A 212 4.38 -6.44 27.64
C VAL A 212 5.53 -6.53 28.65
N GLN A 213 6.41 -5.53 28.62
CA GLN A 213 7.54 -5.41 29.54
C GLN A 213 7.47 -4.12 30.36
N GLY A 214 7.91 -4.24 31.62
CA GLY A 214 7.82 -3.16 32.59
C GLY A 214 6.38 -2.86 33.00
N SER A 215 6.05 -1.59 33.16
CA SER A 215 4.69 -1.14 33.47
C SER A 215 4.42 0.23 32.83
N PRO A 216 4.46 0.32 31.49
CA PRO A 216 4.05 1.53 30.80
C PRO A 216 2.59 1.86 31.16
N ALA A 217 2.20 3.14 31.11
CA ALA A 217 0.80 3.52 31.33
C ALA A 217 -0.08 3.19 30.11
N SER A 218 0.54 3.14 28.94
CA SER A 218 -0.11 2.88 27.67
C SER A 218 0.90 2.30 26.69
N ILE A 219 0.44 1.42 25.81
CA ILE A 219 1.16 0.95 24.64
C ILE A 219 0.37 1.42 23.43
N THR A 220 0.99 2.20 22.56
CA THR A 220 0.38 2.63 21.30
C THR A 220 1.19 2.05 20.18
N ASN A 221 0.55 1.25 19.35
CA ASN A 221 1.19 0.64 18.20
C ASN A 221 0.64 1.24 16.91
N VAL A 222 1.51 1.63 15.98
CA VAL A 222 1.14 2.41 14.79
C VAL A 222 1.72 1.79 13.54
N ALA A 223 0.84 1.38 12.62
CA ALA A 223 1.19 0.96 11.27
C ALA A 223 0.95 2.11 10.28
N SER A 224 1.79 2.20 9.25
CA SER A 224 1.67 3.23 8.22
C SER A 224 2.26 2.79 6.88
N ILE A 225 1.70 3.30 5.79
CA ILE A 225 2.24 3.18 4.44
C ILE A 225 2.98 4.46 4.09
N VAL A 226 4.16 4.31 3.50
CA VAL A 226 4.88 5.39 2.83
C VAL A 226 4.80 5.18 1.33
N LEU A 227 4.21 6.16 0.64
CA LEU A 227 4.17 6.22 -0.83
C LEU A 227 5.56 6.59 -1.40
N PRO A 228 5.89 6.18 -2.63
CA PRO A 228 7.15 6.57 -3.26
C PRO A 228 7.24 8.09 -3.47
N ALA A 229 8.42 8.65 -3.18
CA ALA A 229 8.66 10.11 -3.22
C ALA A 229 8.66 10.71 -4.65
N ASP A 230 8.66 9.87 -5.69
CA ASP A 230 8.68 10.26 -7.09
C ASP A 230 7.29 10.61 -7.67
N ALA A 231 6.26 10.63 -6.82
CA ALA A 231 4.87 10.96 -7.16
C ALA A 231 4.24 10.04 -8.23
N THR A 232 4.75 8.82 -8.35
CA THR A 232 4.21 7.79 -9.27
C THR A 232 2.96 7.10 -8.74
N VAL A 233 2.65 7.24 -7.46
CA VAL A 233 1.44 6.72 -6.82
C VAL A 233 0.70 7.88 -6.15
N GLU A 234 -0.60 7.94 -6.36
CA GLU A 234 -1.53 8.75 -5.59
C GLU A 234 -2.53 7.87 -4.86
N ASP A 235 -2.94 8.33 -3.68
CA ASP A 235 -4.00 7.71 -2.90
C ASP A 235 -5.24 8.60 -2.90
N VAL A 236 -6.42 8.02 -3.16
CA VAL A 236 -7.70 8.74 -3.10
C VAL A 236 -8.08 9.16 -1.69
N ASN A 237 -7.62 8.45 -0.67
CA ASN A 237 -7.92 8.70 0.74
C ASN A 237 -6.65 8.58 1.60
N PRO A 238 -5.67 9.49 1.51
CA PRO A 238 -4.42 9.35 2.25
C PRO A 238 -4.55 9.33 3.78
N ALA A 239 -5.73 9.61 4.34
CA ALA A 239 -5.99 9.59 5.78
C ALA A 239 -6.05 8.17 6.38
N ASN A 240 -6.34 7.13 5.59
CA ASN A 240 -6.36 5.74 6.05
C ASN A 240 -5.03 4.99 5.73
N ASN A 241 -3.99 5.73 5.32
CA ASN A 241 -2.63 5.19 5.17
C ASN A 241 -1.88 5.01 6.48
N SER A 242 -2.55 5.20 7.61
CA SER A 242 -2.02 4.88 8.93
C SER A 242 -3.15 4.46 9.87
N ALA A 243 -2.86 3.48 10.72
CA ALA A 243 -3.74 3.04 11.78
C ALA A 243 -2.96 2.91 13.08
N SER A 244 -3.62 3.25 14.18
CA SER A 244 -3.08 3.13 15.53
C SER A 244 -4.01 2.33 16.41
N ASP A 245 -3.45 1.43 17.21
CA ASP A 245 -4.15 0.77 18.31
C ASP A 245 -3.54 1.22 19.64
N LEU A 246 -4.38 1.46 20.64
CA LEU A 246 -4.00 1.95 21.96
C LEU A 246 -4.52 0.99 23.02
N ASN A 247 -3.59 0.40 23.75
CA ASN A 247 -3.87 -0.37 24.95
C ASN A 247 -3.48 0.45 26.19
N LEU A 248 -4.35 0.46 27.19
CA LEU A 248 -4.06 1.10 28.47
C LEU A 248 -3.66 0.06 29.51
N ALA A 249 -2.70 0.39 30.37
CA ALA A 249 -2.44 -0.47 31.51
C ALA A 249 -3.69 -0.53 32.38
N GLU A 250 -4.11 -1.74 32.74
CA GLU A 250 -5.21 -1.91 33.67
C GLU A 250 -4.78 -1.39 35.04
N VAL A 251 -5.40 -0.30 35.47
CA VAL A 251 -5.10 0.31 36.76
C VAL A 251 -5.93 -0.41 37.81
N LEU A 252 -5.28 -1.28 38.58
CA LEU A 252 -5.84 -1.90 39.79
C LEU A 252 -6.09 -0.82 40.87
N PHE A 253 -7.08 0.04 40.70
CA PHE A 253 -7.65 0.72 41.86
C PHE A 253 -8.48 -0.32 42.62
N THR A 254 -7.94 -0.74 43.77
CA THR A 254 -8.53 -1.73 44.66
C THR A 254 -9.69 -1.15 45.49
N ASP A 255 -10.68 -0.49 44.87
CA ASP A 255 -11.85 0.02 45.60
C ASP A 255 -13.20 -0.52 45.12
N SER A 256 -13.21 -1.63 44.39
CA SER A 256 -14.42 -2.46 44.14
C SER A 256 -15.59 -1.72 43.48
N PHE A 257 -15.35 -0.61 42.78
CA PHE A 257 -16.40 0.15 42.08
C PHE A 257 -16.22 0.21 40.55
N GLU A 258 -15.15 -0.34 39.98
CA GLU A 258 -15.08 -0.52 38.54
C GLU A 258 -15.98 -1.66 38.07
N ASN A 259 -16.82 -1.35 37.08
CA ASN A 259 -17.44 -2.34 36.20
C ASN A 259 -16.32 -3.30 35.75
N PRO A 260 -16.47 -4.64 35.83
CA PRO A 260 -15.42 -5.56 35.42
C PRO A 260 -14.92 -5.16 34.02
N PRO A 261 -13.61 -5.28 33.74
CA PRO A 261 -13.05 -4.87 32.47
C PRO A 261 -13.90 -5.46 31.34
N ALA A 262 -14.05 -4.70 30.26
CA ALA A 262 -14.53 -5.24 29.01
C ALA A 262 -13.54 -6.35 28.61
N VAL A 263 -13.80 -7.56 29.10
CA VAL A 263 -13.27 -8.80 28.57
C VAL A 263 -13.47 -8.68 27.07
N PRO A 264 -12.46 -8.94 26.22
CA PRO A 264 -12.67 -8.93 24.78
C PRO A 264 -13.92 -9.78 24.53
N GLU A 265 -14.98 -9.17 24.01
CA GLU A 265 -16.22 -9.87 23.73
C GLU A 265 -15.83 -11.04 22.84
N LEU A 266 -16.01 -12.24 23.41
CA LEU A 266 -15.67 -13.58 22.94
C LEU A 266 -14.41 -14.29 23.48
N LEU A 267 -14.15 -14.26 24.80
CA LEU A 267 -13.46 -15.42 25.41
C LEU A 267 -14.44 -16.61 25.46
N VAL A 268 -14.30 -17.58 24.54
CA VAL A 268 -15.07 -18.84 24.56
C VAL A 268 -14.48 -19.79 25.62
N GLY A 269 -14.69 -19.42 26.87
CA GLY A 269 -14.39 -20.23 28.03
C GLY A 269 -12.98 -20.07 28.57
N SER A 270 -12.85 -20.34 29.86
CA SER A 270 -11.57 -20.52 30.54
C SER A 270 -11.65 -21.80 31.37
N SER A 271 -10.51 -22.46 31.55
CA SER A 271 -10.42 -23.63 32.42
C SER A 271 -9.22 -23.51 33.36
N ASN A 272 -9.42 -23.93 34.61
CA ASN A 272 -8.32 -24.16 35.53
C ASN A 272 -7.90 -25.62 35.41
N ILE A 273 -6.60 -25.89 35.45
CA ILE A 273 -6.07 -27.26 35.47
C ILE A 273 -6.49 -27.96 36.77
N GLN A 274 -7.01 -29.18 36.65
CA GLN A 274 -7.52 -29.95 37.80
C GLN A 274 -6.98 -31.39 37.90
N ALA A 275 -6.32 -31.89 36.86
CA ALA A 275 -5.76 -33.24 36.84
C ALA A 275 -4.41 -33.32 36.09
N GLU A 276 -3.72 -34.46 36.21
CA GLU A 276 -2.43 -34.70 35.56
C GLU A 276 -2.53 -34.74 34.03
N PHE A 277 -3.68 -35.13 33.48
CA PHE A 277 -3.97 -35.16 32.06
C PHE A 277 -5.41 -34.73 31.81
N GLU A 278 -5.60 -33.74 30.96
CA GLU A 278 -6.92 -33.27 30.52
C GLU A 278 -6.85 -32.88 29.05
N SER A 279 -8.02 -32.79 28.43
CA SER A 279 -8.16 -32.38 27.03
C SER A 279 -9.45 -31.63 26.81
N LEU A 280 -9.42 -30.64 25.91
CA LEU A 280 -10.58 -29.86 25.48
C LEU A 280 -10.67 -29.83 23.97
N ARG A 281 -11.86 -30.08 23.45
CA ARG A 281 -12.16 -29.92 22.02
C ARG A 281 -12.51 -28.46 21.75
N ILE A 282 -11.83 -27.83 20.78
CA ILE A 282 -12.10 -26.44 20.40
C ILE A 282 -13.21 -26.42 19.34
N PRO A 283 -14.37 -25.78 19.60
CA PRO A 283 -15.55 -25.91 18.76
C PRO A 283 -15.48 -24.96 17.55
N VAL A 284 -14.65 -25.28 16.56
CA VAL A 284 -14.39 -24.41 15.40
C VAL A 284 -15.68 -24.04 14.64
N GLU A 285 -16.64 -24.95 14.52
CA GLU A 285 -17.93 -24.68 13.85
C GLU A 285 -18.76 -23.61 14.58
N ALA A 286 -18.75 -23.63 15.92
CA ALA A 286 -19.44 -22.62 16.72
C ALA A 286 -18.69 -21.28 16.75
N LEU A 287 -17.37 -21.29 16.54
CA LEU A 287 -16.54 -20.09 16.47
C LEU A 287 -16.68 -19.36 15.13
N THR A 288 -16.81 -20.07 14.01
CA THR A 288 -16.85 -19.50 12.65
C THR A 288 -17.72 -18.23 12.51
N PRO A 289 -18.99 -18.17 12.96
CA PRO A 289 -19.81 -16.97 12.76
C PRO A 289 -19.41 -15.76 13.63
N LEU A 290 -18.45 -15.94 14.54
CA LEU A 290 -18.02 -14.93 15.51
C LEU A 290 -16.61 -14.42 15.23
N LEU A 291 -15.93 -15.01 14.25
CA LEU A 291 -14.57 -14.69 13.86
C LEU A 291 -14.56 -13.79 12.63
N ASP A 292 -13.50 -13.01 12.53
CA ASP A 292 -13.12 -12.21 11.38
C ASP A 292 -11.62 -12.45 11.11
N GLU A 293 -11.00 -11.68 10.22
CA GLU A 293 -9.56 -11.82 9.91
C GLU A 293 -8.64 -11.38 11.06
N THR A 294 -9.22 -10.85 12.15
CA THR A 294 -8.50 -10.40 13.33
C THR A 294 -8.30 -11.55 14.30
N ALA A 295 -7.10 -11.66 14.85
CA ALA A 295 -6.79 -12.62 15.90
C ALA A 295 -7.59 -12.29 17.17
N ARG A 296 -8.29 -13.29 17.72
CA ARG A 296 -9.06 -13.15 18.97
C ARG A 296 -8.76 -14.32 19.91
N PRO A 297 -8.55 -14.08 21.22
CA PRO A 297 -8.40 -15.16 22.19
C PRO A 297 -9.74 -15.86 22.41
N VAL A 298 -9.83 -17.14 22.04
CA VAL A 298 -11.07 -17.93 22.17
C VAL A 298 -11.06 -18.88 23.34
N PHE A 299 -9.90 -19.24 23.90
CA PHE A 299 -9.84 -20.09 25.09
C PHE A 299 -8.61 -19.74 25.93
N GLN A 300 -8.74 -19.85 27.25
CA GLN A 300 -7.62 -19.64 28.17
C GLN A 300 -7.50 -20.77 29.19
N LEU A 301 -6.29 -21.31 29.29
CA LEU A 301 -5.89 -22.28 30.31
C LEU A 301 -5.14 -21.59 31.44
N ARG A 302 -5.53 -21.92 32.68
CA ARG A 302 -4.95 -21.36 33.90
C ARG A 302 -4.44 -22.46 34.82
N ASP A 303 -3.32 -22.19 35.47
CA ASP A 303 -2.77 -23.00 36.54
C ASP A 303 -2.74 -22.19 37.86
N ALA A 304 -2.08 -22.72 38.90
CA ALA A 304 -1.99 -22.04 40.20
C ALA A 304 -1.29 -20.67 40.15
N SER A 305 -0.51 -20.39 39.11
CA SER A 305 0.23 -19.13 38.91
C SER A 305 -0.51 -18.11 38.04
N GLY A 306 -1.59 -18.51 37.37
CA GLY A 306 -2.39 -17.65 36.49
C GLY A 306 -2.56 -18.24 35.10
N ALA A 307 -2.70 -17.38 34.09
CA ALA A 307 -2.80 -17.81 32.70
C ALA A 307 -1.48 -18.41 32.19
N VAL A 308 -1.57 -19.57 31.55
CA VAL A 308 -0.41 -20.35 31.05
C VAL A 308 -0.53 -20.72 29.58
N ALA A 309 -1.73 -20.74 29.02
CA ALA A 309 -1.93 -20.88 27.59
C ALA A 309 -3.18 -20.12 27.12
N ASN A 310 -3.13 -19.54 25.92
CA ASN A 310 -4.27 -18.96 25.23
C ASN A 310 -4.38 -19.57 23.83
N VAL A 311 -5.59 -19.92 23.41
CA VAL A 311 -5.87 -20.25 22.00
C VAL A 311 -6.39 -19.00 21.34
N TYR A 312 -5.74 -18.58 20.27
CA TYR A 312 -6.23 -17.53 19.38
C TYR A 312 -6.89 -18.17 18.17
N ALA A 313 -7.93 -17.52 17.67
CA ALA A 313 -8.60 -17.89 16.44
C ALA A 313 -8.79 -16.68 15.52
N ARG A 314 -8.82 -16.93 14.22
CA ARG A 314 -9.21 -15.97 13.18
C ARG A 314 -9.84 -16.71 12.00
N LEU A 315 -10.49 -15.98 11.11
CA LEU A 315 -10.87 -16.47 9.78
C LEU A 315 -9.81 -16.08 8.76
N ARG A 316 -9.56 -16.99 7.83
CA ARG A 316 -8.81 -16.71 6.61
C ARG A 316 -9.40 -17.56 5.49
N GLU A 317 -9.79 -16.91 4.39
CA GLU A 317 -10.38 -17.61 3.24
C GLU A 317 -11.50 -18.59 3.64
N GLU A 318 -12.39 -18.16 4.54
CA GLU A 318 -13.50 -18.96 5.10
C GLU A 318 -13.09 -20.20 5.94
N GLN A 319 -11.80 -20.36 6.24
CA GLN A 319 -11.28 -21.38 7.15
C GLN A 319 -10.99 -20.75 8.53
N VAL A 320 -11.32 -21.47 9.59
CA VAL A 320 -10.87 -21.11 10.95
C VAL A 320 -9.40 -21.52 11.08
N GLU A 321 -8.56 -20.54 11.41
CA GLU A 321 -7.18 -20.78 11.80
C GLU A 321 -7.04 -20.63 13.32
N LEU A 322 -6.28 -21.52 13.95
CA LEU A 322 -5.96 -21.44 15.37
C LEU A 322 -4.45 -21.31 15.58
N ALA A 323 -4.07 -20.57 16.62
CA ALA A 323 -2.71 -20.50 17.13
C ALA A 323 -2.71 -20.66 18.65
N LEU A 324 -1.74 -21.40 19.17
CA LEU A 324 -1.57 -21.63 20.60
C LEU A 324 -0.46 -20.73 21.13
N ALA A 325 -0.81 -19.83 22.05
CA ALA A 325 0.15 -19.09 22.84
C ALA A 325 0.43 -19.85 24.13
N VAL A 326 1.70 -20.13 24.44
CA VAL A 326 2.12 -20.80 25.67
C VAL A 326 3.09 -19.91 26.43
N ARG A 327 2.84 -19.74 27.73
CA ARG A 327 3.74 -19.03 28.64
C ARG A 327 4.89 -19.96 29.04
N GLN A 328 6.10 -19.56 28.70
CA GLN A 328 7.31 -20.30 29.02
C GLN A 328 7.72 -20.12 30.49
N GLN A 329 8.70 -20.90 30.96
CA GLN A 329 9.16 -20.85 32.35
C GLN A 329 9.81 -19.51 32.75
N ASP A 330 10.32 -18.77 31.78
CA ASP A 330 10.86 -17.41 31.97
C ASP A 330 9.75 -16.33 32.01
N GLY A 331 8.48 -16.74 31.82
CA GLY A 331 7.32 -15.87 31.82
C GLY A 331 6.98 -15.27 30.45
N ILE A 332 7.79 -15.53 29.41
CA ILE A 332 7.58 -15.02 28.05
C ILE A 332 6.55 -15.90 27.34
N TRP A 333 5.59 -15.26 26.68
CA TRP A 333 4.65 -15.93 25.81
C TRP A 333 5.21 -16.14 24.41
N GLN A 334 5.00 -17.34 23.89
CA GLN A 334 5.32 -17.69 22.51
C GLN A 334 4.05 -18.14 21.79
N LEU A 335 3.76 -17.51 20.65
CA LEU A 335 2.64 -17.87 19.78
C LEU A 335 3.12 -18.88 18.73
N SER A 336 2.40 -19.99 18.58
CA SER A 336 2.66 -20.95 17.51
C SER A 336 2.34 -20.36 16.13
N SER A 337 2.75 -21.05 15.06
CA SER A 337 2.21 -20.80 13.73
C SER A 337 0.68 -20.95 13.72
N TRP A 338 0.00 -20.14 12.93
CA TRP A 338 -1.41 -20.34 12.59
C TRP A 338 -1.59 -21.62 11.78
N GLN A 339 -2.61 -22.40 12.11
CA GLN A 339 -2.96 -23.63 11.42
C GLN A 339 -4.45 -23.65 11.11
N ALA A 340 -4.82 -23.98 9.88
CA ALA A 340 -6.21 -24.14 9.46
C ALA A 340 -6.78 -25.47 9.96
N TYR A 341 -8.00 -25.43 10.51
CA TYR A 341 -8.69 -26.61 11.01
C TYR A 341 -10.07 -26.75 10.37
N ALA A 342 -10.28 -27.86 9.64
CA ALA A 342 -11.57 -28.20 9.03
C ALA A 342 -12.52 -28.95 9.97
N SER A 343 -12.03 -29.38 11.14
CA SER A 343 -12.78 -30.05 12.20
C SER A 343 -12.32 -29.56 13.56
N GLU A 344 -13.07 -29.87 14.61
CA GLU A 344 -12.76 -29.44 15.97
C GLU A 344 -11.49 -30.13 16.50
N PRO A 345 -10.35 -29.44 16.65
CA PRO A 345 -9.13 -30.06 17.14
C PRO A 345 -9.21 -30.33 18.64
N LEU A 346 -8.45 -31.32 19.09
CA LEU A 346 -8.32 -31.65 20.51
C LEU A 346 -7.04 -31.00 21.06
N LEU A 347 -7.21 -30.06 22.00
CA LEU A 347 -6.11 -29.52 22.78
C LEU A 347 -5.92 -30.39 24.02
N SER A 348 -4.74 -30.92 24.26
CA SER A 348 -4.44 -31.67 25.48
C SER A 348 -3.28 -31.08 26.24
N TRP A 349 -3.28 -31.31 27.55
CA TRP A 349 -2.21 -30.86 28.44
C TRP A 349 -1.88 -31.89 29.51
N THR A 350 -0.63 -31.84 29.95
CA THR A 350 -0.15 -32.55 31.13
C THR A 350 0.21 -31.56 32.22
N ALA A 351 -0.02 -31.94 33.46
CA ALA A 351 0.24 -31.10 34.62
C ALA A 351 0.72 -31.92 35.82
N GLN A 352 1.33 -31.22 36.76
CA GLN A 352 1.81 -31.81 38.02
C GLN A 352 1.18 -31.08 39.20
N GLN A 353 0.78 -31.83 40.22
CA GLN A 353 0.36 -31.25 41.49
C GLN A 353 1.58 -30.73 42.26
N THR A 354 1.55 -29.45 42.62
CA THR A 354 2.56 -28.78 43.46
C THR A 354 1.95 -28.35 44.79
N THR A 355 2.78 -27.79 45.67
CA THR A 355 2.30 -27.20 46.94
C THR A 355 1.43 -25.96 46.73
N ALA A 356 1.54 -25.28 45.59
CA ALA A 356 0.74 -24.10 45.23
C ALA A 356 -0.56 -24.46 44.49
N GLY A 357 -0.71 -25.71 44.05
CA GLY A 357 -1.79 -26.19 43.18
C GLY A 357 -1.24 -26.88 41.94
N TRP A 358 -2.07 -27.05 40.91
CA TRP A 358 -1.63 -27.63 39.65
C TRP A 358 -0.73 -26.67 38.86
N ALA A 359 0.32 -27.21 38.24
CA ALA A 359 1.22 -26.48 37.37
C ALA A 359 1.30 -27.17 35.99
N LEU A 360 1.25 -26.38 34.92
CA LEU A 360 1.33 -26.89 33.56
C LEU A 360 2.73 -27.47 33.26
N ILE A 361 2.80 -28.65 32.65
CA ILE A 361 4.05 -29.24 32.13
C ILE A 361 4.13 -29.06 30.61
N SER A 362 3.07 -29.43 29.89
CA SER A 362 3.01 -29.34 28.44
C SER A 362 1.58 -29.13 27.98
N VAL A 363 1.39 -28.40 26.88
CA VAL A 363 0.12 -28.24 26.19
C VAL A 363 0.36 -28.29 24.68
N GLY A 364 -0.57 -28.88 23.93
CA GLY A 364 -0.45 -28.97 22.49
C GLY A 364 -1.68 -29.53 21.82
N TRP A 365 -1.70 -29.42 20.49
CA TRP A 365 -2.72 -30.03 19.65
C TRP A 365 -2.44 -31.51 19.46
N GLU A 366 -3.45 -32.36 19.64
CA GLU A 366 -3.40 -33.75 19.19
C GLU A 366 -3.79 -33.84 17.71
N ASN A 367 -2.97 -34.53 16.92
CA ASN A 367 -3.22 -34.78 15.50
C ASN A 367 -4.16 -35.95 15.26
#